data_AF-A0AAN8B922-F1
#
_entry.id   AF-A0AAN8B922-F1
#
_cell.length_a   1.000
_cell.length_b   1.000
_cell.length_c   1.000
_cell.angle_alpha   90.00
_cell.angle_beta   90.00
_cell.angle_gamma   90.00
#
_symmetry.space_group_name_H-M   'P 1'
#
loop_
_entity.id
_entity.type
_entity.pdbx_description
1 polymer ?
#
loop_
_entity_poly.entity_id
_entity_poly.type
_entity_poly.pdbx_seq_one_letter_code
_entity_poly.pdbx_strand_id
1 'polypeptide(L)'
;MKGHTYGSRRGVYVLTSYNTASVGEELAYLIQSLHRGTVIGEITSGNLMHSKTYEIEGTDIAITVPVINFLDNNGEYWLGGGVVPDAIVFAEEAVEHVHEIADLHRGLKSLIAATGDLLDKHYAIHEVALNVSKALMNKWDDGMYWSVIDLDSLASLLTADLQETSGDHRLHVFHCDIEPESLHDVPDIPTAEEVGQVINSVFKIELLHDNVGYLRMDMMPDVEVVKAIWPQMVKQVWRKIVNTGALIIDMRYNTGGYSSAVPLLCTYFFDDKPLQHLYTVFDRTKSTMTEVMTWPKVRGQRYGSSKGVYILTSHLTGSAAEVFIRSLKDLNKVTVVGEPTIGGSLSNGIYQIGESVLYVSIPNQVVFSAITGKMWSVSGVEPHVVAQANGALSVAQRLIAARQLKNKQGK
;
A
#
# COMPACT_ATOMS: atom_id res chain seq x y z
N MET A 1 46.76 13.88 12.07
CA MET A 1 46.56 13.03 13.28
C MET A 1 46.90 11.60 12.91
N LYS A 2 47.72 10.90 13.70
CA LYS A 2 48.06 9.47 13.49
C LYS A 2 47.23 8.63 14.45
N GLY A 3 46.03 8.25 14.03
CA GLY A 3 45.15 7.32 14.75
C GLY A 3 44.31 6.55 13.74
N HIS A 4 43.99 5.30 14.04
CA HIS A 4 43.06 4.53 13.23
C HIS A 4 41.63 5.04 13.48
N THR A 5 40.90 5.34 12.42
CA THR A 5 39.49 5.75 12.51
C THR A 5 38.60 4.54 12.79
N TYR A 6 37.56 4.73 13.61
CA TYR A 6 36.61 3.66 13.94
C TYR A 6 35.77 3.20 12.73
N GLY A 7 35.58 4.08 11.73
CA GLY A 7 34.84 3.81 10.48
C GLY A 7 33.32 3.79 10.70
N SER A 8 32.54 3.68 9.60
CA SER A 8 31.06 3.64 9.65
C SER A 8 30.47 2.27 9.98
N ARG A 9 31.30 1.23 9.98
CA ARG A 9 30.87 -0.19 10.05
C ARG A 9 30.97 -0.81 11.44
N ARG A 10 31.33 -0.03 12.45
CA ARG A 10 31.45 -0.51 13.84
C ARG A 10 30.47 0.29 14.69
N GLY A 11 29.71 -0.42 15.52
CA GLY A 11 28.75 0.22 16.41
C GLY A 11 29.46 1.12 17.41
N VAL A 12 28.99 2.36 17.52
CA VAL A 12 29.35 3.30 18.56
C VAL A 12 28.08 3.55 19.37
N TYR A 13 28.16 3.39 20.68
CA TYR A 13 27.02 3.58 21.58
C TYR A 13 27.36 4.70 22.56
N VAL A 14 26.52 5.71 22.63
CA VAL A 14 26.69 6.89 23.48
C VAL A 14 25.64 6.83 24.57
N LEU A 15 26.08 6.82 25.83
CA LEU A 15 25.18 6.78 26.98
C LEU A 15 24.90 8.18 27.49
N THR A 16 23.63 8.51 27.65
CA THR A 16 23.18 9.79 28.14
C THR A 16 22.37 9.67 29.42
N SER A 17 22.38 10.74 30.21
CA SER A 17 21.52 10.91 31.38
C SER A 17 20.99 12.34 31.40
N TYR A 18 20.08 12.65 32.33
CA TYR A 18 19.67 14.03 32.60
C TYR A 18 20.86 14.96 32.96
N ASN A 19 22.00 14.39 33.40
CA ASN A 19 23.23 15.15 33.70
C ASN A 19 24.09 15.43 32.46
N THR A 20 23.81 14.79 31.33
CA THR A 20 24.49 15.10 30.07
C THR A 20 24.02 16.48 29.63
N ALA A 21 24.96 17.42 29.53
CA ALA A 21 24.70 18.82 29.26
C ALA A 21 25.72 19.38 28.28
N SER A 22 25.42 20.54 27.69
CA SER A 22 26.42 21.37 27.02
C SER A 22 27.08 20.63 25.84
N VAL A 23 28.41 20.62 25.72
CA VAL A 23 29.12 19.91 24.64
C VAL A 23 28.83 18.40 24.62
N GLY A 24 28.44 17.82 25.76
CA GLY A 24 28.00 16.41 25.80
C GLY A 24 26.71 16.17 25.01
N GLU A 25 25.80 17.13 25.00
CA GLU A 25 24.58 17.09 24.19
C GLU A 25 24.91 17.28 22.71
N GLU A 26 25.79 18.23 22.38
CA GLU A 26 26.24 18.44 21.01
C GLU A 26 26.87 17.17 20.42
N LEU A 27 27.68 16.46 21.21
CA LEU A 27 28.27 15.19 20.80
C LEU A 27 27.18 14.12 20.56
N ALA A 28 26.23 13.97 21.48
CA ALA A 28 25.14 13.00 21.33
C ALA A 28 24.30 13.29 20.08
N TYR A 29 23.91 14.54 19.89
CA TYR A 29 23.16 15.00 18.72
C TYR A 29 23.93 14.74 17.41
N LEU A 30 25.24 15.07 17.37
CA LEU A 30 26.08 14.83 16.20
C LEU A 30 26.23 13.36 15.86
N ILE A 31 26.27 12.48 16.85
CA ILE A 31 26.36 11.04 16.61
C ILE A 31 25.10 10.52 15.91
N GLN A 32 23.92 10.99 16.30
CA GLN A 32 22.64 10.66 15.65
C GLN A 32 22.53 11.28 14.25
N SER A 33 22.69 12.60 14.14
CA SER A 33 22.56 13.36 12.88
C SER A 33 23.53 12.88 11.79
N LEU A 34 24.73 12.44 12.18
CA LEU A 34 25.72 11.91 11.24
C LEU A 34 25.59 10.40 11.00
N HIS A 35 24.62 9.74 11.63
CA HIS A 35 24.41 8.30 11.57
C HIS A 35 25.70 7.50 11.89
N ARG A 36 26.38 7.90 12.97
CA ARG A 36 27.68 7.31 13.37
C ARG A 36 27.59 6.43 14.61
N GLY A 37 26.42 6.32 15.21
CA GLY A 37 26.20 5.51 16.39
C GLY A 37 24.78 5.64 16.90
N THR A 38 24.56 5.09 18.08
CA THR A 38 23.26 5.01 18.75
C THR A 38 23.37 5.69 20.10
N VAL A 39 22.45 6.60 20.40
CA VAL A 39 22.34 7.27 21.69
C VAL A 39 21.31 6.52 22.53
N ILE A 40 21.70 6.11 23.74
CA ILE A 40 20.90 5.28 24.63
C ILE A 40 20.92 5.89 26.04
N GLY A 41 19.76 6.06 26.67
CA GLY A 41 19.67 6.55 28.03
C GLY A 41 18.54 7.55 28.23
N GLU A 42 18.72 8.50 29.14
CA GLU A 42 17.69 9.50 29.43
C GLU A 42 17.81 10.68 28.48
N ILE A 43 16.72 11.43 28.34
CA ILE A 43 16.71 12.74 27.70
C ILE A 43 17.71 13.64 28.45
N THR A 44 18.60 14.27 27.68
CA THR A 44 19.65 15.13 28.22
C THR A 44 19.10 16.44 28.81
N SER A 45 19.96 17.23 29.47
CA SER A 45 19.53 18.33 30.34
C SER A 45 18.82 19.51 29.63
N GLY A 46 19.04 19.70 28.33
CA GLY A 46 18.62 20.87 27.56
C GLY A 46 19.42 22.15 27.87
N ASN A 47 20.55 22.05 28.58
CA ASN A 47 21.35 23.20 28.98
C ASN A 47 22.33 23.60 27.86
N LEU A 48 21.85 24.46 26.97
CA LEU A 48 22.63 25.07 25.90
C LEU A 48 23.81 25.91 26.44
N MET A 49 25.05 25.55 26.07
CA MET A 49 26.24 26.37 26.36
C MET A 49 26.20 27.76 25.74
N HIS A 50 25.42 27.94 24.68
CA HIS A 50 25.45 29.14 23.87
C HIS A 50 24.36 30.13 24.24
N SER A 51 23.91 30.10 25.49
CA SER A 51 22.89 31.00 25.99
C SER A 51 23.54 32.16 26.74
N LYS A 52 23.06 33.38 26.52
CA LYS A 52 23.42 34.52 27.38
C LYS A 52 22.23 34.90 28.23
N THR A 53 22.49 35.07 29.52
CA THR A 53 21.51 35.56 30.48
C THR A 53 21.65 37.08 30.58
N TYR A 54 20.52 37.77 30.44
CA TYR A 54 20.40 39.21 30.56
C TYR A 54 19.45 39.52 31.71
N GLU A 55 19.92 40.30 32.70
CA GLU A 55 19.04 40.80 33.76
C GLU A 55 18.15 41.92 33.21
N ILE A 56 16.88 41.90 33.59
CA ILE A 56 15.94 42.98 33.27
C ILE A 56 16.10 44.07 34.31
N GLU A 57 16.62 45.23 33.88
CA GLU A 57 16.95 46.36 34.74
C GLU A 57 15.78 46.76 35.66
N GLY A 58 16.07 46.91 36.95
CA GLY A 58 15.08 47.27 37.97
C GLY A 58 14.19 46.12 38.44
N THR A 59 14.51 44.87 38.10
CA THR A 59 13.80 43.66 38.54
C THR A 59 14.76 42.55 38.93
N ASP A 60 14.27 41.56 39.68
CA ASP A 60 15.00 40.31 39.97
C ASP A 60 14.78 39.23 38.88
N ILE A 61 14.36 39.65 37.67
CA ILE A 61 14.04 38.74 36.56
C ILE A 61 15.20 38.73 35.57
N ALA A 62 15.60 37.55 35.13
CA ALA A 62 16.58 37.37 34.07
C ALA A 62 15.98 36.59 32.89
N ILE A 63 16.42 36.94 31.67
CA ILE A 63 16.05 36.25 30.44
C ILE A 63 17.30 35.53 29.90
N THR A 64 17.18 34.24 29.67
CA THR A 64 18.20 33.45 28.99
C THR A 64 17.85 33.34 27.51
N VAL A 65 18.72 33.87 26.64
CA VAL A 65 18.53 33.91 25.19
C VAL A 65 19.63 33.07 24.52
N PRO A 66 19.29 32.08 23.68
CA PRO A 66 20.25 31.41 22.82
C PRO A 66 20.90 32.42 21.86
N VAL A 67 22.24 32.50 21.84
CA VAL A 67 23.00 33.42 20.98
C VAL A 67 23.82 32.72 19.88
N ILE A 68 23.83 31.38 19.85
CA ILE A 68 24.41 30.57 18.76
C ILE A 68 23.42 29.47 18.42
N ASN A 69 23.19 29.24 17.13
CA ASN A 69 22.43 28.11 16.62
C ASN A 69 23.39 26.99 16.20
N PHE A 70 23.11 25.77 16.65
CA PHE A 70 23.77 24.59 16.14
C PHE A 70 23.07 24.16 14.85
N LEU A 71 23.85 24.09 13.76
CA LEU A 71 23.42 23.63 12.44
C LEU A 71 24.17 22.36 12.12
N ASP A 72 23.42 21.29 11.85
CA ASP A 72 24.03 20.04 11.40
C ASP A 72 24.39 20.09 9.90
N ASN A 73 24.95 18.99 9.39
CA ASN A 73 25.35 18.89 8.00
C ASN A 73 24.16 18.83 7.02
N ASN A 74 22.94 18.64 7.52
CA ASN A 74 21.70 18.64 6.75
C ASN A 74 21.01 20.02 6.78
N GLY A 75 21.56 20.98 7.54
CA GLY A 75 20.99 22.32 7.71
C GLY A 75 19.85 22.35 8.74
N GLU A 76 19.71 21.31 9.56
CA GLU A 76 18.72 21.26 10.63
C GLU A 76 19.21 22.01 11.87
N TYR A 77 18.26 22.68 12.54
CA TYR A 77 18.52 23.47 13.74
C TYR A 77 18.19 22.64 14.98
N TRP A 78 19.18 22.42 15.84
CA TRP A 78 18.90 21.97 17.20
C TRP A 78 18.66 23.20 18.10
N LEU A 79 17.39 23.40 18.50
CA LEU A 79 16.93 24.59 19.24
C LEU A 79 17.15 24.49 20.76
N GLY A 80 17.90 23.48 21.24
CA GLY A 80 18.28 23.39 22.65
C GLY A 80 17.24 22.86 23.62
N GLY A 81 16.36 21.96 23.17
CA GLY A 81 15.78 20.97 24.06
C GLY A 81 16.76 19.80 24.23
N GLY A 82 16.76 19.13 25.38
CA GLY A 82 17.62 17.95 25.56
C GLY A 82 17.52 17.00 24.37
N VAL A 83 18.67 16.52 23.89
CA VAL A 83 18.78 15.42 22.94
C VAL A 83 17.97 14.24 23.44
N VAL A 84 17.06 13.77 22.58
CA VAL A 84 16.25 12.58 22.79
C VAL A 84 17.04 11.38 22.27
N PRO A 85 17.41 10.41 23.13
CA PRO A 85 18.12 9.21 22.72
C PRO A 85 17.32 8.38 21.71
N ASP A 86 18.01 7.59 20.88
CA ASP A 86 17.38 6.62 19.99
C ASP A 86 16.61 5.57 20.81
N ALA A 87 17.18 5.13 21.94
CA ALA A 87 16.50 4.32 22.95
C ALA A 87 16.42 5.07 24.28
N ILE A 88 15.20 5.41 24.70
CA ILE A 88 14.95 6.09 25.97
C ILE A 88 14.82 5.07 27.09
N VAL A 89 15.79 5.07 28.00
CA VAL A 89 15.87 4.16 29.16
C VAL A 89 16.45 4.90 30.37
N PHE A 90 16.36 4.32 31.58
CA PHE A 90 17.04 4.91 32.73
C PHE A 90 18.56 4.81 32.55
N ALA A 91 19.30 5.84 33.00
CA ALA A 91 20.75 5.89 32.81
C ALA A 91 21.50 4.70 33.45
N GLU A 92 20.93 4.14 34.52
CA GLU A 92 21.45 2.95 35.20
C GLU A 92 21.24 1.64 34.42
N GLU A 93 20.25 1.59 33.53
CA GLU A 93 19.91 0.44 32.68
C GLU A 93 20.52 0.55 31.27
N ALA A 94 21.10 1.70 30.93
CA ALA A 94 21.57 2.00 29.58
C ALA A 94 22.64 1.01 29.08
N VAL A 95 23.54 0.55 29.96
CA VAL A 95 24.57 -0.44 29.60
C VAL A 95 23.97 -1.80 29.26
N GLU A 96 22.91 -2.22 29.96
CA GLU A 96 22.22 -3.49 29.67
C GLU A 96 21.57 -3.43 28.29
N HIS A 97 20.84 -2.36 28.00
CA HIS A 97 20.20 -2.15 26.70
C HIS A 97 21.21 -2.02 25.54
N VAL A 98 22.42 -1.48 25.79
CA VAL A 98 23.50 -1.49 24.79
C VAL A 98 23.82 -2.91 24.35
N HIS A 99 23.82 -3.89 25.25
CA HIS A 99 24.13 -5.26 24.87
C HIS A 99 23.06 -5.84 23.95
N GLU A 100 21.79 -5.62 24.26
CA GLU A 100 20.65 -6.07 23.44
C GLU A 100 20.67 -5.43 22.04
N ILE A 101 20.80 -4.09 21.98
CA ILE A 101 20.87 -3.35 20.73
C ILE A 101 22.12 -3.73 19.95
N ALA A 102 23.26 -3.95 20.62
CA ALA A 102 24.48 -4.39 19.95
C ALA A 102 24.38 -5.80 19.37
N ASP A 103 23.65 -6.70 20.02
CA ASP A 103 23.38 -8.03 19.49
C ASP A 103 22.46 -7.95 18.26
N LEU A 104 21.41 -7.11 18.29
CA LEU A 104 20.58 -6.80 17.13
C LEU A 104 21.42 -6.25 15.96
N HIS A 105 22.28 -5.26 16.24
CA HIS A 105 23.14 -4.61 15.25
C HIS A 105 24.09 -5.57 14.52
N ARG A 106 24.52 -6.66 15.17
CA ARG A 106 25.33 -7.69 14.51
C ARG A 106 24.54 -8.42 13.41
N GLY A 107 23.22 -8.55 13.57
CA GLY A 107 22.32 -9.22 12.64
C GLY A 107 21.70 -8.30 11.56
N LEU A 108 21.73 -6.97 11.74
CA LEU A 108 21.06 -6.03 10.84
C LEU A 108 21.50 -6.18 9.39
N LYS A 109 22.80 -6.24 9.13
CA LYS A 109 23.31 -6.35 7.75
C LYS A 109 22.77 -7.60 7.04
N SER A 110 22.70 -8.73 7.74
CA SER A 110 22.15 -9.96 7.16
C SER A 110 20.65 -9.86 6.91
N LEU A 111 19.89 -9.21 7.78
CA LEU A 111 18.46 -9.00 7.58
C LEU A 111 18.20 -8.09 6.38
N ILE A 112 18.92 -6.96 6.29
CA ILE A 112 18.84 -6.01 5.17
C ILE A 112 19.18 -6.70 3.84
N ALA A 113 20.27 -7.48 3.82
CA ALA A 113 20.66 -8.25 2.65
C ALA A 113 19.59 -9.30 2.27
N ALA A 114 19.07 -10.04 3.25
CA ALA A 114 18.01 -11.02 3.04
C ALA A 114 16.72 -10.38 2.49
N THR A 115 16.34 -9.18 2.96
CA THR A 115 15.23 -8.42 2.37
C THR A 115 15.50 -8.12 0.88
N GLY A 116 16.71 -7.70 0.54
CA GLY A 116 17.12 -7.47 -0.85
C GLY A 116 17.08 -8.73 -1.72
N ASP A 117 17.54 -9.87 -1.19
CA ASP A 117 17.52 -11.16 -1.89
C ASP A 117 16.07 -11.65 -2.13
N LEU A 118 15.18 -11.44 -1.16
CA LEU A 118 13.76 -11.76 -1.31
C LEU A 118 13.11 -10.93 -2.41
N LEU A 119 13.41 -9.64 -2.50
CA LEU A 119 12.93 -8.78 -3.58
C LEU A 119 13.45 -9.24 -4.93
N ASP A 120 14.73 -9.53 -5.05
CA ASP A 120 15.35 -9.99 -6.29
C ASP A 120 14.67 -11.25 -6.86
N LYS A 121 14.34 -12.17 -5.94
CA LYS A 121 13.71 -13.45 -6.24
C LYS A 121 12.21 -13.32 -6.54
N HIS A 122 11.48 -12.54 -5.74
CA HIS A 122 10.01 -12.60 -5.71
C HIS A 122 9.32 -11.37 -6.29
N TYR A 123 9.95 -10.20 -6.29
CA TYR A 123 9.29 -8.99 -6.75
C TYR A 123 9.06 -8.99 -8.27
N ALA A 124 7.84 -8.64 -8.67
CA ALA A 124 7.43 -8.65 -10.07
C ALA A 124 8.23 -7.71 -10.97
N ILE A 125 8.72 -6.59 -10.42
CA ILE A 125 9.47 -5.56 -11.15
C ILE A 125 10.96 -5.70 -10.81
N HIS A 126 11.63 -6.65 -11.47
CA HIS A 126 13.00 -7.05 -11.13
C HIS A 126 14.02 -5.89 -11.19
N GLU A 127 13.90 -4.96 -12.15
CA GLU A 127 14.78 -3.77 -12.19
C GLU A 127 14.65 -2.90 -10.93
N VAL A 128 13.42 -2.72 -10.44
CA VAL A 128 13.16 -1.97 -9.21
C VAL A 128 13.68 -2.75 -8.00
N ALA A 129 13.55 -4.08 -7.98
CA ALA A 129 14.13 -4.92 -6.93
C ALA A 129 15.65 -4.68 -6.80
N LEU A 130 16.38 -4.70 -7.91
CA LEU A 130 17.83 -4.47 -7.93
C LEU A 130 18.20 -3.07 -7.41
N ASN A 131 17.42 -2.05 -7.79
CA ASN A 131 17.62 -0.68 -7.32
C ASN A 131 17.38 -0.55 -5.81
N VAL A 132 16.31 -1.16 -5.30
CA VAL A 132 15.99 -1.18 -3.87
C VAL A 132 17.08 -1.92 -3.09
N SER A 133 17.46 -3.13 -3.50
CA SER A 133 18.53 -3.90 -2.83
C SER A 133 19.84 -3.13 -2.75
N LYS A 134 20.20 -2.41 -3.83
CA LYS A 134 21.38 -1.53 -3.83
C LYS A 134 21.22 -0.34 -2.88
N ALA A 135 20.06 0.32 -2.89
CA ALA A 135 19.78 1.46 -2.02
C ALA A 135 19.85 1.08 -0.53
N LEU A 136 19.25 -0.05 -0.15
CA LEU A 136 19.32 -0.59 1.21
C LEU A 136 20.76 -0.81 1.67
N MET A 137 21.60 -1.44 0.83
CA MET A 137 23.00 -1.67 1.15
C MET A 137 23.84 -0.38 1.22
N ASN A 138 23.53 0.62 0.39
CA ASN A 138 24.16 1.93 0.49
C ASN A 138 23.79 2.64 1.81
N LYS A 139 22.51 2.66 2.16
CA LYS A 139 22.02 3.24 3.44
C LYS A 139 22.67 2.53 4.65
N TRP A 140 22.86 1.20 4.57
CA TRP A 140 23.66 0.47 5.54
C TRP A 140 25.12 0.95 5.63
N ASP A 141 25.83 1.06 4.49
CA ASP A 141 27.24 1.49 4.47
C ASP A 141 27.44 2.94 4.96
N ASP A 142 26.42 3.79 4.76
CA ASP A 142 26.37 5.18 5.23
C ASP A 142 26.07 5.28 6.74
N GLY A 143 25.51 4.23 7.35
CA GLY A 143 25.22 4.12 8.77
C GLY A 143 23.77 4.43 9.16
N MET A 144 22.86 4.61 8.19
CA MET A 144 21.46 5.02 8.43
C MET A 144 20.69 4.07 9.35
N TYR A 145 21.13 2.81 9.47
CA TYR A 145 20.50 1.79 10.32
C TYR A 145 21.02 1.78 11.76
N TRP A 146 21.93 2.66 12.16
CA TRP A 146 22.42 2.72 13.54
C TRP A 146 21.39 3.25 14.54
N SER A 147 20.30 3.87 14.09
CA SER A 147 19.19 4.31 14.94
C SER A 147 18.16 3.20 15.23
N VAL A 148 18.35 2.00 14.68
CA VAL A 148 17.43 0.87 14.88
C VAL A 148 17.68 0.24 16.24
N ILE A 149 16.70 0.28 17.13
CA ILE A 149 16.86 -0.19 18.51
C ILE A 149 16.12 -1.50 18.80
N ASP A 150 15.21 -1.90 17.92
CA ASP A 150 14.38 -3.09 18.01
C ASP A 150 13.91 -3.55 16.61
N LEU A 151 13.17 -4.65 16.55
CA LEU A 151 12.67 -5.19 15.28
C LEU A 151 11.54 -4.34 14.66
N ASP A 152 10.77 -3.62 15.47
CA ASP A 152 9.67 -2.77 14.99
C ASP A 152 10.18 -1.50 14.31
N SER A 153 11.22 -0.86 14.87
CA SER A 153 11.96 0.24 14.26
C SER A 153 12.69 -0.21 12.99
N LEU A 154 13.25 -1.44 12.96
CA LEU A 154 13.80 -2.03 11.73
C LEU A 154 12.72 -2.20 10.66
N ALA A 155 11.57 -2.79 11.01
CA ALA A 155 10.48 -3.02 10.07
C ALA A 155 9.94 -1.70 9.50
N SER A 156 9.81 -0.68 10.35
CA SER A 156 9.38 0.66 9.96
C SER A 156 10.38 1.33 9.01
N LEU A 157 11.67 1.28 9.33
CA LEU A 157 12.73 1.89 8.51
C LEU A 157 12.89 1.17 7.17
N LEU A 158 12.92 -0.17 7.17
CA LEU A 158 12.92 -0.96 5.93
C LEU A 158 11.69 -0.62 5.08
N THR A 159 10.49 -0.57 5.67
CA THR A 159 9.27 -0.20 4.93
C THR A 159 9.40 1.17 4.27
N ALA A 160 9.88 2.18 4.99
CA ALA A 160 10.10 3.51 4.42
C ALA A 160 11.08 3.46 3.24
N ASP A 161 12.23 2.79 3.40
CA ASP A 161 13.25 2.68 2.36
C ASP A 161 12.77 1.91 1.11
N LEU A 162 12.02 0.83 1.33
CA LEU A 162 11.39 0.04 0.26
C LEU A 162 10.44 0.92 -0.54
N GLN A 163 9.55 1.67 0.13
CA GLN A 163 8.53 2.47 -0.52
C GLN A 163 9.09 3.73 -1.18
N GLU A 164 10.07 4.38 -0.56
CA GLU A 164 10.76 5.55 -1.14
C GLU A 164 11.46 5.19 -2.45
N THR A 165 12.17 4.06 -2.49
CA THR A 165 12.95 3.66 -3.66
C THR A 165 12.10 3.04 -4.76
N SER A 166 11.05 2.29 -4.40
CA SER A 166 10.19 1.59 -5.35
C SER A 166 8.98 2.40 -5.85
N GLY A 167 8.48 3.33 -5.03
CA GLY A 167 7.16 3.95 -5.22
C GLY A 167 5.97 2.99 -5.04
N ASP A 168 6.19 1.78 -4.51
CA ASP A 168 5.18 0.73 -4.38
C ASP A 168 4.80 0.50 -2.91
N HIS A 169 3.71 1.12 -2.46
CA HIS A 169 3.22 1.03 -1.08
C HIS A 169 2.79 -0.38 -0.65
N ARG A 170 2.70 -1.33 -1.57
CA ARG A 170 2.41 -2.73 -1.25
C ARG A 170 3.64 -3.42 -0.63
N LEU A 171 4.85 -2.91 -0.91
CA LEU A 171 6.07 -3.35 -0.25
C LEU A 171 6.11 -2.79 1.17
N HIS A 172 6.05 -3.69 2.15
CA HIS A 172 6.18 -3.34 3.56
C HIS A 172 6.70 -4.52 4.36
N VAL A 173 7.39 -4.20 5.45
CA VAL A 173 7.94 -5.15 6.43
C VAL A 173 7.12 -5.02 7.71
N PHE A 174 6.83 -6.16 8.33
CA PHE A 174 6.08 -6.21 9.58
C PHE A 174 6.59 -7.34 10.47
N HIS A 175 6.36 -7.19 11.77
CA HIS A 175 6.61 -8.21 12.77
C HIS A 175 5.41 -9.16 12.89
N CYS A 176 5.65 -10.47 12.96
CA CYS A 176 4.62 -11.46 13.24
C CYS A 176 5.19 -12.62 14.08
N ASP A 177 4.65 -12.81 15.29
CA ASP A 177 5.05 -13.90 16.20
C ASP A 177 4.64 -15.30 15.70
N ILE A 178 3.60 -15.36 14.86
CA ILE A 178 3.08 -16.58 14.26
C ILE A 178 3.28 -16.45 12.76
N GLU A 179 3.77 -17.50 12.10
CA GLU A 179 3.89 -17.49 10.64
C GLU A 179 2.52 -17.15 10.03
N PRO A 180 2.40 -16.04 9.28
CA PRO A 180 1.13 -15.60 8.75
C PRO A 180 0.61 -16.67 7.81
N GLU A 181 -0.61 -17.15 8.07
CA GLU A 181 -1.27 -18.10 7.19
C GLU A 181 -1.32 -17.51 5.77
N SER A 182 -0.87 -18.28 4.78
CA SER A 182 -1.02 -17.86 3.40
C SER A 182 -2.52 -17.80 3.12
N LEU A 183 -3.05 -16.63 2.75
CA LEU A 183 -4.47 -16.41 2.38
C LEU A 183 -4.92 -17.17 1.12
N HIS A 184 -4.22 -18.24 0.74
CA HIS A 184 -4.75 -19.30 -0.11
C HIS A 184 -5.74 -20.18 0.66
N ASP A 185 -6.71 -19.55 1.35
CA ASP A 185 -7.85 -20.27 1.87
C ASP A 185 -8.58 -20.89 0.69
N VAL A 186 -8.86 -22.19 0.82
CA VAL A 186 -9.84 -22.85 -0.03
C VAL A 186 -11.15 -22.10 0.18
N PRO A 187 -11.73 -21.50 -0.87
CA PRO A 187 -12.94 -20.71 -0.70
C PRO A 187 -14.05 -21.62 -0.15
N ASP A 188 -14.72 -21.17 0.90
CA ASP A 188 -15.85 -21.90 1.46
C ASP A 188 -16.99 -21.90 0.44
N ILE A 189 -17.32 -23.07 -0.09
CA ILE A 189 -18.30 -23.22 -1.16
C ILE A 189 -19.68 -23.26 -0.50
N PRO A 190 -20.59 -22.31 -0.81
CA PRO A 190 -21.87 -22.25 -0.14
C PRO A 190 -22.71 -23.49 -0.43
N THR A 191 -23.34 -24.02 0.62
CA THR A 191 -24.37 -25.05 0.50
C THR A 191 -25.63 -24.49 -0.17
N ALA A 192 -26.53 -25.37 -0.61
CA ALA A 192 -27.75 -24.97 -1.30
C ALA A 192 -28.64 -24.00 -0.49
N GLU A 193 -28.61 -24.10 0.84
CA GLU A 193 -29.38 -23.25 1.76
C GLU A 193 -28.74 -21.85 1.90
N GLU A 194 -27.41 -21.76 1.80
CA GLU A 194 -26.65 -20.52 1.96
C GLU A 194 -26.59 -19.70 0.66
N VAL A 195 -26.82 -20.31 -0.51
CA VAL A 195 -26.78 -19.62 -1.82
C VAL A 195 -27.58 -18.32 -1.81
N GLY A 196 -28.78 -18.33 -1.22
CA GLY A 196 -29.62 -17.13 -1.14
C GLY A 196 -29.02 -16.02 -0.28
N GLN A 197 -28.38 -16.39 0.84
CA GLN A 197 -27.73 -15.43 1.75
C GLN A 197 -26.50 -14.81 1.09
N VAL A 198 -25.66 -15.63 0.45
CA VAL A 198 -24.48 -15.17 -0.29
C VAL A 198 -24.85 -14.23 -1.44
N ILE A 199 -25.92 -14.53 -2.19
CA ILE A 199 -26.37 -13.64 -3.26
C ILE A 199 -26.79 -12.28 -2.69
N ASN A 200 -27.54 -12.26 -1.59
CA ASN A 200 -28.03 -11.02 -0.99
C ASN A 200 -26.92 -10.20 -0.30
N SER A 201 -25.87 -10.87 0.19
CA SER A 201 -24.71 -10.17 0.76
C SER A 201 -23.82 -9.57 -0.32
N VAL A 202 -23.61 -10.29 -1.44
CA VAL A 202 -22.72 -9.85 -2.53
C VAL A 202 -23.41 -8.86 -3.46
N PHE A 203 -24.67 -9.11 -3.85
CA PHE A 203 -25.36 -8.35 -4.89
C PHE A 203 -26.61 -7.64 -4.34
N LYS A 204 -26.56 -6.30 -4.36
CA LYS A 204 -27.73 -5.46 -4.08
C LYS A 204 -28.22 -4.86 -5.39
N ILE A 205 -29.50 -5.00 -5.70
CA ILE A 205 -30.08 -4.53 -6.96
C ILE A 205 -31.27 -3.62 -6.76
N GLU A 206 -31.38 -2.64 -7.65
CA GLU A 206 -32.53 -1.74 -7.74
C GLU A 206 -32.81 -1.43 -9.22
N LEU A 207 -34.07 -1.16 -9.55
CA LEU A 207 -34.44 -0.60 -10.84
C LEU A 207 -34.78 0.87 -10.63
N LEU A 208 -33.91 1.75 -11.12
CA LEU A 208 -34.08 3.19 -11.01
C LEU A 208 -35.04 3.70 -12.11
N HIS A 209 -35.47 4.95 -11.97
CA HIS A 209 -36.24 5.65 -13.00
C HIS A 209 -35.54 5.63 -14.37
N ASP A 210 -36.31 5.83 -15.45
CA ASP A 210 -35.82 5.84 -16.84
C ASP A 210 -35.15 4.54 -17.32
N ASN A 211 -35.59 3.39 -16.77
CA ASN A 211 -35.11 2.06 -17.15
C ASN A 211 -33.60 1.90 -16.97
N VAL A 212 -33.08 2.40 -15.84
CA VAL A 212 -31.68 2.29 -15.44
C VAL A 212 -31.55 1.21 -14.37
N GLY A 213 -30.76 0.18 -14.63
CA GLY A 213 -30.41 -0.83 -13.64
C GLY A 213 -29.38 -0.30 -12.67
N TYR A 214 -29.49 -0.67 -11.41
CA TYR A 214 -28.48 -0.41 -10.39
C TYR A 214 -28.07 -1.74 -9.75
N LEU A 215 -26.76 -2.00 -9.73
CA LEU A 215 -26.13 -3.17 -9.15
C LEU A 215 -25.00 -2.73 -8.23
N ARG A 216 -25.14 -2.93 -6.93
CA ARG A 216 -24.08 -2.70 -5.96
C ARG A 216 -23.42 -4.02 -5.60
N MET A 217 -22.09 -4.05 -5.64
CA MET A 217 -21.26 -5.18 -5.23
C MET A 217 -20.29 -4.70 -4.15
N ASP A 218 -20.37 -5.28 -2.95
CA ASP A 218 -19.53 -4.87 -1.82
C ASP A 218 -18.24 -5.71 -1.69
N MET A 219 -18.12 -6.79 -2.47
CA MET A 219 -16.93 -7.63 -2.53
C MET A 219 -16.81 -8.34 -3.89
N MET A 220 -15.64 -8.93 -4.14
CA MET A 220 -15.34 -9.78 -5.29
C MET A 220 -15.24 -11.25 -4.84
N PRO A 221 -16.24 -12.09 -5.13
CA PRO A 221 -16.24 -13.50 -4.73
C PRO A 221 -15.24 -14.33 -5.56
N ASP A 222 -14.80 -15.46 -5.01
CA ASP A 222 -14.03 -16.45 -5.77
C ASP A 222 -14.85 -17.07 -6.91
N VAL A 223 -14.20 -17.47 -7.99
CA VAL A 223 -14.83 -18.07 -9.17
C VAL A 223 -15.61 -19.35 -8.86
N GLU A 224 -15.15 -20.18 -7.92
CA GLU A 224 -15.87 -21.40 -7.52
C GLU A 224 -17.13 -21.06 -6.72
N VAL A 225 -17.08 -20.03 -5.87
CA VAL A 225 -18.27 -19.48 -5.18
C VAL A 225 -19.27 -18.93 -6.21
N VAL A 226 -18.78 -18.15 -7.20
CA VAL A 226 -19.64 -17.64 -8.29
C VAL A 226 -20.28 -18.79 -9.05
N LYS A 227 -19.54 -19.86 -9.36
CA LYS A 227 -20.06 -21.04 -10.06
C LYS A 227 -21.17 -21.74 -9.28
N ALA A 228 -21.02 -21.86 -7.96
CA ALA A 228 -22.02 -22.46 -7.07
C ALA A 228 -23.33 -21.64 -7.07
N ILE A 229 -23.24 -20.32 -6.93
CA ILE A 229 -24.42 -19.44 -6.89
C ILE A 229 -24.97 -19.07 -8.28
N TRP A 230 -24.23 -19.37 -9.35
CA TRP A 230 -24.47 -18.87 -10.71
C TRP A 230 -25.93 -19.00 -11.21
N PRO A 231 -26.60 -20.17 -11.10
CA PRO A 231 -27.98 -20.30 -11.58
C PRO A 231 -28.94 -19.34 -10.87
N GLN A 232 -28.77 -19.20 -9.55
CA GLN A 232 -29.61 -18.35 -8.73
C GLN A 232 -29.26 -16.87 -8.92
N MET A 233 -27.98 -16.53 -9.04
CA MET A 233 -27.54 -15.18 -9.40
C MET A 233 -28.18 -14.73 -10.73
N VAL A 234 -28.19 -15.60 -11.75
CA VAL A 234 -28.83 -15.27 -13.04
C VAL A 234 -30.34 -15.05 -12.88
N LYS A 235 -31.01 -15.93 -12.14
CA LYS A 235 -32.47 -15.88 -11.94
C LYS A 235 -32.94 -14.69 -11.10
N GLN A 236 -32.23 -14.41 -10.01
CA GLN A 236 -32.64 -13.48 -8.95
C GLN A 236 -32.10 -12.07 -9.12
N VAL A 237 -30.89 -11.95 -9.71
CA VAL A 237 -30.17 -10.68 -9.89
C VAL A 237 -30.19 -10.29 -11.36
N TRP A 238 -29.48 -11.08 -12.19
CA TRP A 238 -29.13 -10.66 -13.55
C TRP A 238 -30.34 -10.45 -14.47
N ARG A 239 -31.32 -11.36 -14.43
CA ARG A 239 -32.53 -11.30 -15.27
C ARG A 239 -33.35 -10.02 -15.05
N LYS A 240 -33.27 -9.42 -13.86
CA LYS A 240 -34.01 -8.18 -13.53
C LYS A 240 -33.36 -6.94 -14.15
N ILE A 241 -32.04 -6.95 -14.36
CA ILE A 241 -31.30 -5.77 -14.83
C ILE A 241 -30.81 -5.90 -16.28
N VAL A 242 -30.71 -7.11 -16.85
CA VAL A 242 -30.09 -7.34 -18.17
C VAL A 242 -30.76 -6.57 -19.32
N ASN A 243 -32.06 -6.31 -19.22
CA ASN A 243 -32.86 -5.63 -20.25
C ASN A 243 -33.01 -4.12 -20.05
N THR A 244 -32.36 -3.55 -19.03
CA THR A 244 -32.33 -2.09 -18.80
C THR A 244 -31.63 -1.36 -19.94
N GLY A 245 -31.89 -0.06 -20.09
CA GLY A 245 -31.28 0.80 -21.12
C GLY A 245 -29.86 1.26 -20.78
N ALA A 246 -29.55 1.33 -19.48
CA ALA A 246 -28.23 1.59 -18.94
C ALA A 246 -28.07 0.88 -17.59
N LEU A 247 -26.83 0.58 -17.19
CA LEU A 247 -26.51 -0.06 -15.92
C LEU A 247 -25.51 0.81 -15.14
N ILE A 248 -25.81 1.03 -13.87
CA ILE A 248 -24.87 1.58 -12.89
C ILE A 248 -24.39 0.42 -12.01
N ILE A 249 -23.08 0.23 -11.94
CA ILE A 249 -22.42 -0.71 -11.04
C ILE A 249 -21.79 0.10 -9.91
N ASP A 250 -22.29 -0.03 -8.69
CA ASP A 250 -21.74 0.68 -7.53
C ASP A 250 -20.66 -0.17 -6.84
N MET A 251 -19.41 0.30 -6.94
CA MET A 251 -18.22 -0.32 -6.35
C MET A 251 -17.60 0.57 -5.27
N ARG A 252 -18.27 1.66 -4.84
CA ARG A 252 -17.77 2.61 -3.84
C ARG A 252 -17.48 2.00 -2.47
N TYR A 253 -18.01 0.81 -2.22
CA TYR A 253 -17.84 0.08 -0.95
C TYR A 253 -17.07 -1.23 -1.13
N ASN A 254 -16.55 -1.48 -2.34
CA ASN A 254 -15.92 -2.75 -2.70
C ASN A 254 -14.41 -2.70 -2.50
N THR A 255 -13.93 -3.24 -1.38
CA THR A 255 -12.49 -3.30 -1.05
C THR A 255 -11.76 -4.43 -1.80
N GLY A 256 -12.45 -5.18 -2.67
CA GLY A 256 -11.89 -6.25 -3.48
C GLY A 256 -12.29 -7.63 -3.01
N GLY A 257 -11.33 -8.55 -2.95
CA GLY A 257 -11.55 -9.98 -2.75
C GLY A 257 -10.75 -10.80 -3.76
N TYR A 258 -11.35 -11.85 -4.31
CA TYR A 258 -10.66 -12.74 -5.24
C TYR A 258 -10.76 -12.25 -6.69
N SER A 259 -9.62 -12.19 -7.38
CA SER A 259 -9.60 -11.79 -8.79
C SER A 259 -9.97 -12.92 -9.75
N SER A 260 -10.14 -14.15 -9.25
CA SER A 260 -10.45 -15.35 -10.05
C SER A 260 -11.77 -15.22 -10.82
N ALA A 261 -12.78 -14.54 -10.25
CA ALA A 261 -14.08 -14.33 -10.89
C ALA A 261 -14.12 -13.15 -11.86
N VAL A 262 -13.10 -12.28 -11.88
CA VAL A 262 -13.09 -11.06 -12.70
C VAL A 262 -13.32 -11.35 -14.20
N PRO A 263 -12.66 -12.33 -14.84
CA PRO A 263 -12.85 -12.59 -16.26
C PRO A 263 -14.27 -13.06 -16.57
N LEU A 264 -14.83 -13.86 -15.67
CA LEU A 264 -16.21 -14.34 -15.77
C LEU A 264 -17.21 -13.17 -15.70
N LEU A 265 -17.07 -12.29 -14.70
CA LEU A 265 -17.95 -11.14 -14.54
C LEU A 265 -17.82 -10.15 -15.71
N CYS A 266 -16.59 -9.88 -16.18
CA CYS A 266 -16.35 -9.04 -17.35
C CYS A 266 -17.07 -9.56 -18.60
N THR A 267 -17.13 -10.89 -18.78
CA THR A 267 -17.73 -11.53 -19.96
C THR A 267 -19.18 -11.11 -20.22
N TYR A 268 -19.95 -10.75 -19.18
CA TYR A 268 -21.33 -10.26 -19.33
C TYR A 268 -21.45 -8.95 -20.13
N PHE A 269 -20.36 -8.19 -20.26
CA PHE A 269 -20.35 -6.87 -20.93
C PHE A 269 -19.77 -6.90 -22.35
N PHE A 270 -19.48 -8.09 -22.88
CA PHE A 270 -18.99 -8.29 -24.24
C PHE A 270 -19.94 -9.18 -25.02
N ASP A 271 -19.91 -9.04 -26.34
CA ASP A 271 -20.61 -9.95 -27.25
C ASP A 271 -19.97 -11.36 -27.20
N ASP A 272 -20.67 -12.37 -27.70
CA ASP A 272 -20.22 -13.77 -27.61
C ASP A 272 -18.95 -14.03 -28.43
N LYS A 273 -18.77 -13.31 -29.54
CA LYS A 273 -17.61 -13.37 -30.41
C LYS A 273 -17.23 -11.98 -30.94
N PRO A 274 -15.93 -11.71 -31.14
CA PRO A 274 -14.79 -12.55 -30.72
C PRO A 274 -14.53 -12.47 -29.21
N LEU A 275 -13.82 -13.45 -28.66
CA LEU A 275 -13.32 -13.37 -27.28
C LEU A 275 -12.36 -12.19 -27.14
N GLN A 276 -12.49 -11.45 -26.05
CA GLN A 276 -11.69 -10.27 -25.79
C GLN A 276 -10.55 -10.60 -24.83
N HIS A 277 -9.36 -10.12 -25.14
CA HIS A 277 -8.22 -10.12 -24.24
C HIS A 277 -8.44 -8.99 -23.22
N LEU A 278 -8.59 -9.34 -21.94
CA LEU A 278 -8.83 -8.38 -20.87
C LEU A 278 -7.50 -7.76 -20.41
N TYR A 279 -6.53 -8.62 -20.09
CA TYR A 279 -5.21 -8.23 -19.60
C TYR A 279 -4.27 -9.44 -19.60
N THR A 280 -2.97 -9.20 -19.48
CA THR A 280 -1.96 -10.25 -19.26
C THR A 280 -1.39 -10.13 -17.85
N VAL A 281 -1.26 -11.24 -17.13
CA VAL A 281 -0.61 -11.28 -15.82
C VAL A 281 0.78 -11.86 -15.98
N PHE A 282 1.80 -11.16 -15.47
CA PHE A 282 3.11 -11.73 -15.22
C PHE A 282 3.19 -12.18 -13.77
N ASP A 283 3.58 -13.43 -13.54
CA ASP A 283 3.85 -13.98 -12.22
C ASP A 283 5.34 -14.29 -12.09
N ARG A 284 6.04 -13.55 -11.22
CA ARG A 284 7.48 -13.71 -11.00
C ARG A 284 7.83 -15.08 -10.43
N THR A 285 6.99 -15.61 -9.53
CA THR A 285 7.27 -16.88 -8.84
C THR A 285 7.31 -18.06 -9.81
N LYS A 286 6.52 -17.97 -10.89
CA LYS A 286 6.44 -18.97 -11.96
C LYS A 286 7.20 -18.56 -13.21
N SER A 287 7.60 -17.29 -13.31
CA SER A 287 8.15 -16.67 -14.52
C SER A 287 7.26 -16.88 -15.74
N THR A 288 5.94 -16.80 -15.55
CA THR A 288 4.93 -17.05 -16.58
C THR A 288 4.14 -15.80 -16.92
N MET A 289 3.88 -15.61 -18.21
CA MET A 289 2.88 -14.67 -18.73
C MET A 289 1.59 -15.43 -19.03
N THR A 290 0.48 -15.00 -18.44
CA THR A 290 -0.85 -15.59 -18.67
C THR A 290 -1.78 -14.55 -19.26
N GLU A 291 -2.22 -14.76 -20.50
CA GLU A 291 -3.29 -13.96 -21.11
C GLU A 291 -4.64 -14.31 -20.48
N VAL A 292 -5.36 -13.29 -20.03
CA VAL A 292 -6.67 -13.43 -19.40
C VAL A 292 -7.75 -12.98 -20.38
N MET A 293 -8.57 -13.93 -20.80
CA MET A 293 -9.58 -13.74 -21.84
C MET A 293 -11.01 -13.78 -21.26
N THR A 294 -11.94 -13.14 -21.95
CA THR A 294 -13.38 -13.40 -21.72
C THR A 294 -13.75 -14.86 -22.00
N TRP A 295 -14.79 -15.35 -21.35
CA TRP A 295 -15.24 -16.73 -21.51
C TRP A 295 -16.11 -16.91 -22.75
N PRO A 296 -16.06 -18.11 -23.40
CA PRO A 296 -16.88 -18.39 -24.57
C PRO A 296 -18.36 -18.56 -24.26
N LYS A 297 -18.70 -19.08 -23.08
CA LYS A 297 -20.08 -19.32 -22.66
C LYS A 297 -20.30 -18.82 -21.24
N VAL A 298 -21.47 -18.22 -21.01
CA VAL A 298 -21.95 -17.79 -19.70
C VAL A 298 -23.39 -18.25 -19.52
N ARG A 299 -23.85 -18.39 -18.27
CA ARG A 299 -25.27 -18.64 -17.99
C ARG A 299 -26.07 -17.34 -18.10
N GLY A 300 -27.23 -17.40 -18.72
CA GLY A 300 -28.07 -16.21 -18.95
C GLY A 300 -27.61 -15.35 -20.14
N GLN A 301 -28.35 -14.28 -20.38
CA GLN A 301 -28.12 -13.36 -21.49
C GLN A 301 -26.93 -12.43 -21.19
N ARG A 302 -26.07 -12.10 -22.16
CA ARG A 302 -25.05 -11.04 -21.98
C ARG A 302 -25.74 -9.67 -21.98
N TYR A 303 -25.22 -8.69 -21.22
CA TYR A 303 -25.72 -7.31 -21.27
C TYR A 303 -25.53 -6.70 -22.66
N GLY A 304 -24.48 -7.17 -23.34
CA GLY A 304 -24.09 -6.74 -24.69
C GLY A 304 -23.21 -5.50 -24.66
N SER A 305 -22.68 -5.15 -25.83
CA SER A 305 -21.68 -4.09 -25.98
C SER A 305 -22.22 -2.68 -26.23
N SER A 306 -23.54 -2.54 -26.48
CA SER A 306 -24.15 -1.29 -26.96
C SER A 306 -24.75 -0.40 -25.87
N LYS A 307 -25.14 -0.99 -24.73
CA LYS A 307 -25.79 -0.29 -23.62
C LYS A 307 -24.77 0.44 -22.77
N GLY A 308 -25.15 1.60 -22.22
CA GLY A 308 -24.25 2.36 -21.36
C GLY A 308 -24.05 1.69 -20.01
N VAL A 309 -22.79 1.43 -19.63
CA VAL A 309 -22.43 0.91 -18.31
C VAL A 309 -21.55 1.94 -17.59
N TYR A 310 -21.91 2.26 -16.36
CA TYR A 310 -21.23 3.24 -15.53
C TYR A 310 -20.79 2.58 -14.24
N ILE A 311 -19.54 2.77 -13.82
CA ILE A 311 -19.05 2.21 -12.56
C ILE A 311 -18.77 3.34 -11.58
N LEU A 312 -19.28 3.23 -10.36
CA LEU A 312 -19.02 4.19 -9.28
C LEU A 312 -17.85 3.74 -8.42
N THR A 313 -16.90 4.63 -8.16
CA THR A 313 -15.69 4.34 -7.37
C THR A 313 -15.50 5.31 -6.20
N SER A 314 -14.78 4.86 -5.19
CA SER A 314 -14.31 5.68 -4.06
C SER A 314 -12.83 5.38 -3.77
N HIS A 315 -12.22 6.16 -2.88
CA HIS A 315 -10.89 5.87 -2.31
C HIS A 315 -10.80 4.53 -1.55
N LEU A 316 -11.93 3.91 -1.20
CA LEU A 316 -11.98 2.58 -0.58
C LEU A 316 -11.98 1.44 -1.61
N THR A 317 -12.28 1.73 -2.87
CA THR A 317 -12.33 0.69 -3.91
C THR A 317 -10.93 0.12 -4.13
N GLY A 318 -10.76 -1.22 -4.09
CA GLY A 318 -9.43 -1.83 -4.07
C GLY A 318 -9.33 -3.23 -4.68
N SER A 319 -8.10 -3.65 -4.98
CA SER A 319 -7.77 -5.04 -5.30
C SER A 319 -8.56 -5.61 -6.49
N ALA A 320 -9.20 -6.77 -6.36
CA ALA A 320 -9.95 -7.40 -7.45
C ALA A 320 -11.03 -6.48 -8.06
N ALA A 321 -11.57 -5.52 -7.28
CA ALA A 321 -12.49 -4.52 -7.77
C ALA A 321 -11.82 -3.60 -8.80
N GLU A 322 -10.60 -3.15 -8.53
CA GLU A 322 -9.80 -2.33 -9.45
C GLU A 322 -9.47 -3.10 -10.73
N VAL A 323 -9.13 -4.40 -10.61
CA VAL A 323 -8.89 -5.27 -11.77
C VAL A 323 -10.13 -5.33 -12.67
N PHE A 324 -11.32 -5.55 -12.08
CA PHE A 324 -12.58 -5.56 -12.83
C PHE A 324 -12.85 -4.22 -13.53
N ILE A 325 -12.71 -3.11 -12.80
CA ILE A 325 -12.94 -1.77 -13.33
C ILE A 325 -11.97 -1.48 -14.49
N ARG A 326 -10.68 -1.75 -14.30
CA ARG A 326 -9.64 -1.44 -15.27
C ARG A 326 -9.74 -2.30 -16.52
N SER A 327 -10.08 -3.58 -16.36
CA SER A 327 -10.36 -4.49 -17.49
C SER A 327 -11.43 -3.94 -18.42
N LEU A 328 -12.51 -3.40 -17.87
CA LEU A 328 -13.61 -2.83 -18.65
C LEU A 328 -13.29 -1.42 -19.15
N LYS A 329 -12.56 -0.63 -18.35
CA LYS A 329 -12.16 0.74 -18.67
C LYS A 329 -11.19 0.77 -19.86
N ASP A 330 -10.12 -0.02 -19.84
CA ASP A 330 -9.11 -0.07 -20.91
C ASP A 330 -9.75 -0.49 -22.26
N LEU A 331 -10.79 -1.34 -22.20
CA LEU A 331 -11.56 -1.80 -23.36
C LEU A 331 -12.72 -0.85 -23.75
N ASN A 332 -12.78 0.36 -23.18
CA ASN A 332 -13.80 1.37 -23.43
C ASN A 332 -15.24 0.86 -23.26
N LYS A 333 -15.48 -0.08 -22.34
CA LYS A 333 -16.82 -0.65 -22.08
C LYS A 333 -17.61 0.09 -21.02
N VAL A 334 -16.92 0.83 -20.16
CA VAL A 334 -17.54 1.49 -19.00
C VAL A 334 -17.12 2.94 -18.87
N THR A 335 -17.99 3.76 -18.31
CA THR A 335 -17.64 5.10 -17.80
C THR A 335 -17.52 5.04 -16.28
N VAL A 336 -16.28 5.03 -15.80
CA VAL A 336 -15.94 5.18 -14.37
C VAL A 336 -16.19 6.61 -13.88
N VAL A 337 -16.92 6.76 -12.78
CA VAL A 337 -17.32 8.03 -12.15
C VAL A 337 -17.08 7.96 -10.65
N GLY A 338 -16.39 8.93 -10.06
CA GLY A 338 -16.15 8.94 -8.62
C GLY A 338 -14.76 9.44 -8.26
N GLU A 339 -14.17 8.86 -7.22
CA GLU A 339 -12.83 9.18 -6.75
C GLU A 339 -11.80 8.19 -7.34
N PRO A 340 -10.50 8.56 -7.37
CA PRO A 340 -9.43 7.60 -7.56
C PRO A 340 -9.50 6.46 -6.53
N THR A 341 -9.19 5.24 -6.97
CA THR A 341 -9.20 4.04 -6.13
C THR A 341 -7.86 3.86 -5.39
N ILE A 342 -7.79 2.91 -4.45
CA ILE A 342 -6.66 2.81 -3.49
C ILE A 342 -5.30 2.45 -4.10
N GLY A 343 -5.27 1.66 -5.18
CA GLY A 343 -4.00 1.18 -5.77
C GLY A 343 -3.49 -0.17 -5.27
N GLY A 344 -4.38 -1.03 -4.76
CA GLY A 344 -4.01 -2.31 -4.17
C GLY A 344 -4.08 -3.49 -5.14
N SER A 345 -3.41 -3.45 -6.29
CA SER A 345 -3.53 -4.53 -7.30
C SER A 345 -2.86 -5.86 -6.87
N LEU A 346 -3.48 -6.96 -7.32
CA LEU A 346 -3.14 -8.40 -7.27
C LEU A 346 -1.94 -8.89 -6.43
N SER A 347 -2.28 -9.87 -5.57
CA SER A 347 -1.43 -10.87 -4.89
C SER A 347 -0.08 -10.41 -4.37
N ASN A 348 0.02 -10.34 -3.05
CA ASN A 348 1.30 -10.27 -2.36
C ASN A 348 1.66 -11.67 -1.87
N GLY A 349 2.92 -12.06 -2.04
CA GLY A 349 3.52 -13.12 -1.25
C GLY A 349 4.05 -12.55 0.06
N ILE A 350 3.91 -13.31 1.15
CA ILE A 350 4.51 -12.96 2.43
C ILE A 350 5.72 -13.88 2.62
N TYR A 351 6.87 -13.27 2.92
CA TYR A 351 8.14 -13.98 3.02
C TYR A 351 8.85 -13.63 4.31
N GLN A 352 9.30 -14.64 5.05
CA GLN A 352 10.12 -14.44 6.25
C GLN A 352 11.50 -13.89 5.87
N ILE A 353 11.98 -12.90 6.61
CA ILE A 353 13.31 -12.29 6.41
C ILE A 353 14.32 -13.03 7.29
N GLY A 354 15.18 -13.83 6.66
CA GLY A 354 16.21 -14.61 7.36
C GLY A 354 15.60 -15.54 8.42
N GLU A 355 16.35 -15.82 9.49
CA GLU A 355 15.86 -16.56 10.66
C GLU A 355 15.34 -15.58 11.73
N SER A 356 14.31 -14.79 11.40
CA SER A 356 13.72 -13.78 12.30
C SER A 356 12.19 -13.84 12.32
N VAL A 357 11.57 -13.07 13.21
CA VAL A 357 10.11 -12.88 13.27
C VAL A 357 9.60 -11.77 12.33
N LEU A 358 10.47 -11.25 11.46
CA LEU A 358 10.12 -10.25 10.46
C LEU A 358 9.70 -10.88 9.14
N TYR A 359 8.67 -10.31 8.53
CA TYR A 359 8.13 -10.70 7.23
C TYR A 359 8.06 -9.50 6.31
N VAL A 360 8.24 -9.75 5.01
CA VAL A 360 8.04 -8.76 3.95
C VAL A 360 6.88 -9.18 3.04
N SER A 361 5.97 -8.25 2.79
CA SER A 361 4.93 -8.40 1.77
C SER A 361 5.50 -7.97 0.42
N ILE A 362 5.56 -8.88 -0.55
CA ILE A 362 6.14 -8.64 -1.88
C ILE A 362 5.08 -8.87 -2.96
N PRO A 363 4.79 -7.86 -3.81
CA PRO A 363 3.93 -8.05 -4.97
C PRO A 363 4.63 -8.91 -6.03
N ASN A 364 4.17 -10.14 -6.16
CA ASN A 364 4.80 -11.10 -7.08
C ASN A 364 4.21 -11.06 -8.49
N GLN A 365 3.10 -10.32 -8.67
CA GLN A 365 2.40 -10.21 -9.92
C GLN A 365 2.26 -8.76 -10.38
N VAL A 366 2.37 -8.57 -11.69
CA VAL A 366 2.02 -7.32 -12.38
C VAL A 366 1.07 -7.62 -13.53
N VAL A 367 0.26 -6.62 -13.85
CA VAL A 367 -0.76 -6.73 -14.90
C VAL A 367 -0.40 -5.80 -16.03
N PHE A 368 -0.53 -6.31 -17.26
CA PHE A 368 -0.36 -5.55 -18.48
C PHE A 368 -1.71 -5.36 -19.16
N SER A 369 -1.98 -4.13 -19.57
CA SER A 369 -3.15 -3.77 -20.35
C SER A 369 -3.13 -4.49 -21.69
N ALA A 370 -4.20 -5.20 -22.03
CA ALA A 370 -4.32 -5.85 -23.35
C ALA A 370 -4.34 -4.85 -24.52
N ILE A 371 -4.69 -3.58 -24.26
CA ILE A 371 -4.78 -2.54 -25.29
C ILE A 371 -3.47 -1.78 -25.47
N THR A 372 -2.84 -1.38 -24.37
CA THR A 372 -1.63 -0.54 -24.45
C THR A 372 -0.33 -1.34 -24.37
N GLY A 373 -0.38 -2.60 -23.92
CA GLY A 373 0.79 -3.41 -23.60
C GLY A 373 1.59 -2.90 -22.40
N LYS A 374 1.16 -1.80 -21.76
CA LYS A 374 1.85 -1.19 -20.62
C LYS A 374 1.41 -1.83 -19.32
N MET A 375 2.35 -1.88 -18.38
CA MET A 375 2.06 -2.24 -17.01
C MET A 375 1.04 -1.28 -16.41
N TRP A 376 0.07 -1.85 -15.70
CA TRP A 376 -0.89 -1.11 -14.90
C TRP A 376 -0.19 -0.40 -13.74
N SER A 377 -0.42 0.91 -13.62
CA SER A 377 0.04 1.71 -12.47
C SER A 377 -0.45 1.12 -11.15
N VAL A 378 0.41 1.20 -10.13
CA VAL A 378 0.12 0.84 -8.73
C VAL A 378 -0.68 1.93 -8.00
N SER A 379 -0.86 3.12 -8.57
CA SER A 379 -1.59 4.25 -7.94
C SER A 379 -3.11 4.18 -8.08
N GLY A 380 -3.66 3.01 -8.41
CA GLY A 380 -5.10 2.79 -8.58
C GLY A 380 -5.65 3.20 -9.95
N VAL A 381 -6.98 3.30 -10.01
CA VAL A 381 -7.77 3.58 -11.21
C VAL A 381 -8.29 5.00 -11.15
N GLU A 382 -7.77 5.84 -12.04
CA GLU A 382 -8.32 7.17 -12.27
C GLU A 382 -9.71 7.11 -12.93
N PRO A 383 -10.73 7.79 -12.39
CA PRO A 383 -12.06 7.85 -12.98
C PRO A 383 -12.05 8.69 -14.27
N HIS A 384 -13.00 8.45 -15.18
CA HIS A 384 -13.18 9.32 -16.35
C HIS A 384 -13.82 10.66 -15.96
N VAL A 385 -14.65 10.64 -14.92
CA VAL A 385 -15.34 11.81 -14.37
C VAL A 385 -15.10 11.83 -12.87
N VAL A 386 -14.25 12.76 -12.43
CA VAL A 386 -13.96 12.96 -11.01
C VAL A 386 -15.19 13.52 -10.31
N ALA A 387 -15.60 12.89 -9.22
CA ALA A 387 -16.68 13.31 -8.35
C ALA A 387 -16.46 12.75 -6.95
N GLN A 388 -16.92 13.46 -5.91
CA GLN A 388 -16.96 12.89 -4.57
C GLN A 388 -17.81 11.62 -4.55
N ALA A 389 -17.41 10.60 -3.79
CA ALA A 389 -18.06 9.29 -3.79
C ALA A 389 -19.56 9.39 -3.47
N ASN A 390 -19.95 10.28 -2.56
CA ASN A 390 -21.37 10.54 -2.23
C ASN A 390 -22.18 11.12 -3.41
N GLY A 391 -21.56 11.90 -4.30
CA GLY A 391 -22.17 12.53 -5.46
C GLY A 391 -22.09 11.72 -6.76
N ALA A 392 -21.26 10.66 -6.79
CA ALA A 392 -20.97 9.88 -8.00
C ALA A 392 -22.24 9.29 -8.66
N LEU A 393 -23.20 8.80 -7.87
CA LEU A 393 -24.48 8.27 -8.39
C LEU A 393 -25.27 9.34 -9.15
N SER A 394 -25.39 10.53 -8.58
CA SER A 394 -26.11 11.66 -9.18
C SER A 394 -25.43 12.12 -10.48
N VAL A 395 -24.10 12.13 -10.50
CA VAL A 395 -23.31 12.42 -11.71
C VAL A 395 -23.58 11.39 -12.80
N ALA A 396 -23.52 10.08 -12.48
CA ALA A 396 -23.79 9.01 -13.43
C ALA A 396 -25.20 9.09 -14.02
N GLN A 397 -26.22 9.37 -13.20
CA GLN A 397 -27.60 9.57 -13.66
C GLN A 397 -27.72 10.74 -14.65
N ARG A 398 -27.04 11.87 -14.40
CA ARG A 398 -27.01 13.00 -15.35
C ARG A 398 -26.36 12.62 -16.68
N LEU A 399 -25.25 11.87 -16.65
CA LEU A 399 -24.57 11.39 -17.85
C LEU A 399 -25.46 10.45 -18.68
N ILE A 400 -26.18 9.55 -18.00
CA ILE A 400 -27.14 8.65 -18.64
C ILE A 400 -28.27 9.44 -19.31
N ALA A 401 -28.89 10.39 -18.58
CA ALA A 401 -29.98 11.21 -19.11
C ALA A 401 -29.53 12.00 -20.34
N ALA A 402 -28.35 12.63 -20.30
CA ALA A 402 -27.77 13.35 -21.42
C ALA A 402 -27.54 12.44 -22.65
N ARG A 403 -27.01 11.23 -22.44
CA ARG A 403 -26.79 10.25 -23.52
C ARG A 403 -28.12 9.78 -24.14
N GLN A 404 -29.13 9.53 -23.31
CA GLN A 404 -30.45 9.13 -23.78
C GLN A 404 -31.15 10.24 -24.58
N LEU A 405 -31.02 11.51 -24.17
CA LEU A 405 -31.54 12.66 -24.92
C LEU A 405 -30.87 12.78 -26.30
N LYS A 406 -29.54 12.66 -26.37
CA LYS A 406 -28.80 12.71 -27.64
C LYS A 406 -29.24 11.61 -28.60
N ASN A 407 -29.45 10.39 -28.10
CA ASN A 407 -29.92 9.27 -28.90
C ASN A 407 -31.37 9.43 -29.39
N LYS A 408 -32.21 10.22 -28.70
CA LYS A 408 -33.57 10.57 -29.13
C LYS A 408 -33.59 11.69 -30.17
N GLN A 409 -32.62 12.61 -30.16
CA GLN A 409 -32.53 13.73 -31.11
C GLN A 409 -31.79 13.38 -32.42
N GLY A 410 -30.98 12.31 -32.42
CA GLY A 410 -30.27 11.81 -33.60
C GLY A 410 -30.96 10.67 -34.36
N LYS A 411 -32.19 10.31 -33.97
CA LYS A 411 -33.12 9.47 -34.74
C LYS A 411 -34.21 10.36 -35.29
#